data_AF-A0A1A5YJ24-F1
#
_entry.id   AF-A0A1A5YJ24-F1
#
_cell.length_a   1.000
_cell.length_b   1.000
_cell.length_c   1.000
_cell.angle_alpha   90.00
_cell.angle_beta   90.00
_cell.angle_gamma   90.00
#
_symmetry.space_group_name_H-M   'P 1'
#
loop_
_entity.id
_entity.type
_entity.pdbx_description
1 polymer ?
#
loop_
_entity_poly.entity_id
_entity_poly.type
_entity_poly.pdbx_seq_one_letter_code
_entity_poly.pdbx_strand_id
1 'polypeptide(L)'
;MRRLVQVAICVALVWFGVLEYGGGLSGGIGHAEDAAKEVATEFGELLAASGEVLAVTESIAAIADPDKTQPETTQLEITQLERTQLERTQSGRTQSGRTALEETPSVKNQLAKSEDADRMAHRQKEAGIQRLPATTESIAAAAGGGNNAKLQMPDGGKTVYLTFDDGPSKHTPAVLDILKEEGIKATFFVLGENVERNPDIARRIVEEGHSIGNHTYNHVYSQLYGGFGAFADQIMKTDDAIYAAAGVRTNLVRAPGGTHGNFDQSYFDALGDAGYIVHDWNVDSGDSKRRGVPASEIVSNVKKSRLGDSLNVLLHDSSGHGELIEALPQIIAYYKGLGYAFKAIDSQLKPMQFTIASKLKWTRPTVKKMDRENLLSFAAARSVTEKYNPHPQPVKPMLYLHYGNGVLELDGASYTLENGTIQVPFDRLMAWLGGTYQQDSKSGIVEASLHGKALFWSSIQATGEQASSEGQLGLTPIRSTLGLFDMEISDYEMGKERREIWIKG
;
A
#
# COMPACT_ATOMS: atom_id res chain seq x y z
N MET A 1 35.39 2.08 3.41
CA MET A 1 36.24 1.81 2.22
C MET A 1 35.76 0.63 1.38
N ARG A 2 35.55 -0.59 1.90
CA ARG A 2 35.06 -1.73 1.08
C ARG A 2 33.76 -1.47 0.29
N ARG A 3 32.80 -0.74 0.87
CA ARG A 3 31.55 -0.33 0.17
C ARG A 3 31.77 0.73 -0.92
N LEU A 4 32.77 1.59 -0.77
CA LEU A 4 33.13 2.60 -1.79
C LEU A 4 33.85 1.95 -2.99
N VAL A 5 34.69 0.94 -2.73
CA VAL A 5 35.35 0.14 -3.77
C VAL A 5 34.32 -0.67 -4.57
N GLN A 6 33.31 -1.24 -3.91
CA GLN A 6 32.22 -1.95 -4.59
C GLN A 6 31.36 -1.02 -5.47
N VAL A 7 31.06 0.20 -5.01
CA VAL A 7 30.33 1.19 -5.80
C VAL A 7 31.16 1.66 -7.00
N ALA A 8 32.47 1.86 -6.84
CA ALA A 8 33.36 2.25 -7.95
C ALA A 8 33.48 1.15 -9.02
N ILE A 9 33.56 -0.12 -8.62
CA ILE A 9 33.58 -1.26 -9.55
C ILE A 9 32.24 -1.39 -10.29
N CYS A 10 31.11 -1.21 -9.61
CA CYS A 10 29.79 -1.22 -10.25
C CYS A 10 29.63 -0.06 -11.26
N VAL A 11 30.12 1.14 -10.94
CA VAL A 11 30.08 2.28 -11.86
C VAL A 11 30.98 2.05 -13.08
N ALA A 12 32.17 1.47 -12.89
CA ALA A 12 33.08 1.13 -13.99
C ALA A 12 32.52 0.04 -14.92
N LEU A 13 31.86 -0.98 -14.37
CA LEU A 13 31.23 -2.06 -15.16
C LEU A 13 29.99 -1.59 -15.92
N VAL A 14 29.19 -0.68 -15.34
CA VAL A 14 28.06 -0.06 -16.03
C VAL A 14 28.55 0.87 -17.15
N TRP A 15 29.68 1.54 -16.97
CA TRP A 15 30.26 2.40 -18.02
C TRP A 15 30.85 1.60 -19.19
N PHE A 16 31.54 0.48 -18.90
CA PHE A 16 32.07 -0.41 -19.95
C PHE A 16 30.97 -1.17 -20.71
N GLY A 17 29.89 -1.59 -20.05
CA GLY A 17 28.76 -2.27 -20.70
C GLY A 17 27.96 -1.37 -21.66
N VAL A 18 28.01 -0.05 -21.49
CA VAL A 18 27.34 0.93 -22.38
C VAL A 18 28.11 1.14 -23.69
N LEU A 19 29.39 0.74 -23.77
CA LEU A 19 30.20 0.87 -24.99
C LEU A 19 30.12 -0.34 -25.94
N GLU A 20 29.69 -1.51 -25.49
CA GLU A 20 29.56 -2.71 -26.36
C GLU A 20 28.16 -2.93 -26.95
N TYR A 21 27.14 -2.21 -26.48
CA TYR A 21 25.77 -2.28 -27.02
C TYR A 21 25.22 -0.89 -27.35
N GLY A 22 25.84 -0.21 -28.31
CA GLY A 22 25.41 1.11 -28.77
C GLY A 22 25.86 1.39 -30.19
N GLY A 23 25.04 1.01 -31.17
CA GLY A 23 25.25 1.37 -32.55
C GLY A 23 25.17 2.89 -32.77
N GLY A 24 26.23 3.44 -33.37
CA GLY A 24 26.15 4.61 -34.25
C GLY A 24 26.09 5.99 -33.59
N LEU A 25 27.21 6.50 -33.08
CA LEU A 25 27.51 7.94 -33.04
C LEU A 25 29.02 8.16 -33.24
N SER A 26 29.41 8.54 -34.46
CA SER A 26 30.78 8.95 -34.78
C SER A 26 31.00 10.40 -34.34
N GLY A 27 31.76 10.60 -33.26
CA GLY A 27 32.24 11.90 -32.83
C GLY A 27 32.27 12.03 -31.32
N GLY A 28 33.38 11.65 -30.68
CA GLY A 28 33.56 11.86 -29.23
C GLY A 28 34.45 10.86 -28.49
N ILE A 29 35.19 9.98 -29.18
CA ILE A 29 35.99 8.93 -28.50
C ILE A 29 37.24 9.52 -27.81
N GLY A 30 37.81 10.63 -28.30
CA GLY A 30 39.03 11.21 -27.74
C GLY A 30 38.89 11.83 -26.35
N HIS A 31 37.75 12.47 -26.04
CA HIS A 31 37.59 13.19 -24.76
C HIS A 31 37.25 12.25 -23.58
N ALA A 32 36.65 11.09 -23.84
CA ALA A 32 36.34 10.11 -22.80
C ALA A 32 37.60 9.37 -22.32
N GLU A 33 38.57 9.16 -23.21
CA GLU A 33 39.83 8.48 -22.88
C GLU A 33 40.76 9.38 -22.05
N ASP A 34 40.79 10.68 -22.35
CA ASP A 34 41.57 11.67 -21.59
C ASP A 34 40.98 11.90 -20.19
N ALA A 35 39.64 11.96 -20.06
CA ALA A 35 38.97 12.06 -18.77
C ALA A 35 39.18 10.81 -17.88
N ALA A 36 39.26 9.62 -18.48
CA ALA A 36 39.56 8.38 -17.75
C ALA A 36 41.01 8.34 -17.24
N LYS A 37 41.97 8.90 -18.00
CA LYS A 37 43.38 9.01 -17.58
C LYS A 37 43.57 10.01 -16.44
N GLU A 38 42.84 11.12 -16.46
CA GLU A 38 42.89 12.15 -15.42
C GLU A 38 42.33 11.64 -14.08
N VAL A 39 41.18 10.95 -14.12
CA VAL A 39 40.57 10.32 -12.93
C VAL A 39 41.45 9.21 -12.35
N ALA A 40 42.10 8.41 -13.20
CA ALA A 40 43.02 7.36 -12.74
C ALA A 40 44.29 7.93 -12.07
N THR A 41 44.75 9.10 -12.52
CA THR A 41 45.92 9.79 -11.96
C THR A 41 45.61 10.38 -10.59
N GLU A 42 44.48 11.09 -10.45
CA GLU A 42 44.04 11.62 -9.15
C GLU A 42 43.77 10.52 -8.12
N PHE A 43 43.22 9.38 -8.55
CA PHE A 43 42.98 8.23 -7.68
C PHE A 43 44.29 7.54 -7.25
N GLY A 44 45.30 7.51 -8.13
CA GLY A 44 46.62 6.97 -7.84
C GLY A 44 47.39 7.79 -6.80
N GLU A 45 47.29 9.12 -6.86
CA GLU A 45 47.90 10.02 -5.87
C GLU A 45 47.20 9.93 -4.49
N LEU A 46 45.88 9.74 -4.47
CA LEU A 46 45.10 9.54 -3.24
C LEU A 46 45.47 8.24 -2.50
N LEU A 47 45.77 7.18 -3.25
CA LEU A 47 46.21 5.90 -2.70
C LEU A 47 47.65 5.98 -2.16
N ALA A 48 48.55 6.69 -2.82
CA ALA A 48 49.93 6.88 -2.37
C ALA A 48 50.03 7.68 -1.04
N ALA A 49 49.09 8.59 -0.78
CA ALA A 49 49.03 9.36 0.47
C ALA A 49 48.55 8.55 1.70
N SER A 50 47.98 7.35 1.50
CA SER A 50 47.36 6.55 2.57
C SER A 50 48.28 5.54 3.27
N GLY A 51 49.54 5.40 2.84
CA GLY A 51 50.55 4.63 3.55
C GLY A 51 50.35 3.10 3.57
N GLU A 52 49.39 2.55 2.83
CA GLU A 52 49.18 1.10 2.70
C GLU A 52 49.64 0.62 1.32
N VAL A 53 50.92 0.32 1.18
CA VAL A 53 51.48 -0.38 0.02
C VAL A 53 51.64 -1.85 0.38
N LEU A 54 50.73 -2.69 -0.10
CA LEU A 54 51.00 -4.05 -0.61
C LEU A 54 49.71 -4.69 -1.12
N ALA A 55 49.76 -5.19 -2.37
CA ALA A 55 48.75 -5.97 -3.09
C ALA A 55 47.67 -5.23 -3.91
N VAL A 56 48.04 -4.20 -4.70
CA VAL A 56 47.18 -3.75 -5.84
C VAL A 56 47.98 -3.48 -7.12
N THR A 57 49.32 -3.52 -7.11
CA THR A 57 50.15 -3.17 -8.27
C THR A 57 50.40 -4.29 -9.27
N GLU A 58 50.01 -5.55 -9.01
CA GLU A 58 50.21 -6.66 -9.96
C GLU A 58 49.04 -6.88 -10.94
N SER A 59 47.86 -6.29 -10.71
CA SER A 59 46.70 -6.46 -11.62
C SER A 59 46.53 -5.33 -12.65
N ILE A 60 47.28 -4.23 -12.54
CA ILE A 60 47.15 -3.08 -13.45
C ILE A 60 48.19 -3.13 -14.60
N ALA A 61 49.27 -3.91 -14.48
CA ALA A 61 50.30 -4.03 -15.51
C ALA A 61 49.97 -5.02 -16.66
N ALA A 62 48.83 -5.71 -16.62
CA ALA A 62 48.50 -6.77 -17.61
C ALA A 62 47.54 -6.33 -18.74
N ILE A 63 47.15 -5.05 -18.81
CA ILE A 63 46.22 -4.51 -19.82
C ILE A 63 46.98 -3.78 -20.97
N ALA A 64 48.30 -3.94 -21.06
CA ALA A 64 49.12 -3.25 -22.07
C ALA A 64 50.13 -4.16 -22.79
N ASP A 65 49.70 -5.30 -23.35
CA ASP A 65 50.42 -5.93 -24.48
C ASP A 65 49.51 -6.96 -25.20
N PRO A 66 49.12 -6.76 -26.48
CA PRO A 66 48.23 -7.68 -27.19
C PRO A 66 48.96 -8.83 -27.90
N ASP A 67 50.23 -9.12 -27.60
CA ASP A 67 50.93 -10.20 -28.27
C ASP A 67 51.87 -10.96 -27.32
N LYS A 68 51.32 -11.85 -26.48
CA LYS A 68 52.03 -13.05 -25.99
C LYS A 68 51.14 -14.05 -25.22
N THR A 69 51.20 -15.29 -25.71
CA THR A 69 51.20 -16.58 -24.98
C THR A 69 49.89 -17.24 -24.53
N GLN A 70 49.58 -18.35 -25.21
CA GLN A 70 49.09 -19.62 -24.64
C GLN A 70 50.30 -20.57 -24.41
N PRO A 71 50.14 -21.80 -23.84
CA PRO A 71 49.22 -22.27 -22.79
C PRO A 71 49.96 -23.11 -21.71
N GLU A 72 49.40 -23.29 -20.51
CA GLU A 72 49.38 -24.61 -19.84
C GLU A 72 48.47 -24.64 -18.58
N THR A 73 47.46 -25.50 -18.69
CA THR A 73 46.77 -26.33 -17.68
C THR A 73 46.92 -26.01 -16.18
N THR A 74 45.77 -25.82 -15.51
CA THR A 74 45.21 -26.81 -14.56
C THR A 74 43.71 -26.54 -14.35
N GLN A 75 42.93 -27.62 -14.32
CA GLN A 75 41.46 -27.73 -14.35
C GLN A 75 40.73 -27.10 -13.15
N LEU A 76 39.50 -26.61 -13.39
CA LEU A 76 38.31 -26.98 -12.62
C LEU A 76 37.05 -26.70 -13.46
N GLU A 77 36.14 -27.67 -13.42
CA GLU A 77 35.03 -27.92 -14.34
C GLU A 77 33.83 -26.99 -14.12
N ILE A 78 33.29 -26.38 -15.19
CA ILE A 78 31.82 -26.25 -15.40
C ILE A 78 31.57 -26.33 -16.91
N THR A 79 31.04 -27.45 -17.39
CA THR A 79 30.54 -27.65 -18.77
C THR A 79 29.07 -28.05 -18.70
N GLN A 80 28.33 -27.69 -19.77
CA GLN A 80 26.95 -28.06 -20.15
C GLN A 80 25.92 -27.05 -19.62
N LEU A 81 25.31 -26.18 -20.44
CA LEU A 81 24.53 -26.49 -21.64
C LEU A 81 24.44 -25.24 -22.54
N GLU A 82 25.08 -25.21 -23.71
CA GLU A 82 24.71 -24.32 -24.83
C GLU A 82 25.52 -24.69 -26.09
N ARG A 83 25.08 -25.74 -26.81
CA ARG A 83 25.44 -25.94 -28.24
C ARG A 83 24.68 -27.09 -28.88
N THR A 84 23.50 -26.81 -29.42
CA THR A 84 22.92 -27.43 -30.64
C THR A 84 21.65 -26.61 -30.92
N GLN A 85 21.48 -25.83 -31.98
CA GLN A 85 21.45 -26.19 -33.39
C GLN A 85 21.44 -24.88 -34.21
N LEU A 86 22.48 -24.63 -35.00
CA LEU A 86 22.43 -23.78 -36.18
C LEU A 86 23.35 -24.46 -37.21
N GLU A 87 22.90 -24.50 -38.45
CA GLU A 87 23.52 -25.16 -39.62
C GLU A 87 23.16 -26.64 -39.89
N ARG A 88 21.93 -26.84 -40.37
CA ARG A 88 21.72 -27.66 -41.58
C ARG A 88 20.87 -26.89 -42.60
N THR A 89 21.61 -26.23 -43.48
CA THR A 89 21.44 -26.14 -44.94
C THR A 89 20.04 -25.97 -45.55
N GLN A 90 19.92 -24.83 -46.22
CA GLN A 90 19.11 -24.59 -47.41
C GLN A 90 19.08 -25.78 -48.37
N SER A 91 17.89 -26.27 -48.71
CA SER A 91 17.45 -26.53 -50.09
C SER A 91 15.98 -26.98 -50.07
N GLY A 92 15.10 -26.25 -50.75
CA GLY A 92 13.68 -26.59 -50.84
C GLY A 92 12.76 -25.40 -51.06
N ARG A 93 12.88 -24.78 -52.23
CA ARG A 93 12.04 -23.68 -52.72
C ARG A 93 10.74 -24.28 -53.27
N THR A 94 9.58 -23.94 -52.69
CA THR A 94 8.32 -23.64 -53.40
C THR A 94 7.20 -23.16 -52.46
N GLN A 95 6.84 -21.88 -52.62
CA GLN A 95 5.49 -21.34 -52.82
C GLN A 95 4.35 -21.70 -51.83
N SER A 96 3.92 -20.71 -51.03
CA SER A 96 2.55 -20.14 -51.01
C SER A 96 2.20 -19.52 -49.65
N GLY A 97 1.52 -18.36 -49.66
CA GLY A 97 0.67 -17.90 -48.56
C GLY A 97 1.26 -16.88 -47.59
N ARG A 98 1.12 -15.59 -47.91
CA ARG A 98 1.06 -14.51 -46.91
C ARG A 98 -0.28 -14.64 -46.16
N THR A 99 -0.25 -14.70 -44.84
CA THR A 99 -1.39 -14.26 -44.01
C THR A 99 -0.89 -13.54 -42.77
N ALA A 100 -1.57 -12.44 -42.50
CA ALA A 100 -1.29 -11.43 -41.50
C ALA A 100 -1.74 -11.87 -40.10
N LEU A 101 -1.20 -11.16 -39.11
CA LEU A 101 -1.63 -11.14 -37.71
C LEU A 101 -3.14 -10.90 -37.63
N GLU A 102 -3.88 -11.89 -37.12
CA GLU A 102 -5.30 -11.74 -36.76
C GLU A 102 -5.43 -11.39 -35.28
N GLU A 103 -5.83 -10.14 -35.04
CA GLU A 103 -6.56 -9.74 -33.85
C GLU A 103 -7.96 -10.37 -33.89
N THR A 104 -8.44 -10.91 -32.77
CA THR A 104 -9.80 -11.42 -32.59
C THR A 104 -10.33 -11.03 -31.19
N PRO A 105 -11.66 -10.96 -30.97
CA PRO A 105 -12.43 -9.75 -31.26
C PRO A 105 -13.22 -9.22 -30.05
N SER A 106 -13.37 -7.89 -29.98
CA SER A 106 -14.33 -7.20 -29.11
C SER A 106 -15.74 -7.32 -29.70
N VAL A 107 -16.66 -7.94 -28.95
CA VAL A 107 -18.06 -8.10 -29.36
C VAL A 107 -18.83 -6.80 -29.12
N LYS A 108 -19.02 -6.05 -30.21
CA LYS A 108 -20.19 -5.20 -30.42
C LYS A 108 -21.40 -6.10 -30.72
N ASN A 109 -22.49 -5.93 -29.97
CA ASN A 109 -23.84 -5.86 -30.55
C ASN A 109 -24.86 -5.43 -29.49
N GLN A 110 -25.33 -4.18 -29.61
CA GLN A 110 -26.73 -3.78 -29.49
C GLN A 110 -26.84 -2.28 -29.80
N LEU A 111 -27.08 -1.97 -31.07
CA LEU A 111 -27.61 -0.69 -31.54
C LEU A 111 -28.56 -1.00 -32.68
N ALA A 112 -29.85 -1.03 -32.38
CA ALA A 112 -30.92 -0.80 -33.33
C ALA A 112 -32.13 -0.25 -32.56
N LYS A 113 -32.65 0.89 -33.03
CA LYS A 113 -33.66 1.80 -32.45
C LYS A 113 -33.04 2.82 -31.48
N SER A 114 -33.03 4.12 -31.72
CA SER A 114 -33.88 4.95 -32.58
C SER A 114 -33.11 6.18 -33.07
N GLU A 115 -33.14 6.38 -34.38
CA GLU A 115 -32.97 7.69 -35.02
C GLU A 115 -34.17 8.55 -34.62
N ASP A 116 -33.91 9.70 -33.98
CA ASP A 116 -34.72 10.93 -33.96
C ASP A 116 -34.37 11.73 -32.71
N ALA A 117 -33.48 12.74 -32.84
CA ALA A 117 -33.46 13.96 -31.99
C ALA A 117 -32.27 14.92 -32.26
N ASP A 118 -31.40 14.69 -33.25
CA ASP A 118 -30.34 15.65 -33.61
C ASP A 118 -30.73 16.56 -34.79
N ARG A 119 -31.81 17.34 -34.60
CA ARG A 119 -32.07 18.58 -35.36
C ARG A 119 -32.88 19.52 -34.49
N MET A 120 -32.37 20.76 -34.34
CA MET A 120 -32.87 21.92 -33.56
C MET A 120 -32.09 22.08 -32.23
N ALA A 121 -31.32 23.12 -31.95
CA ALA A 121 -31.11 24.37 -32.65
C ALA A 121 -29.82 25.03 -32.14
N HIS A 122 -28.93 25.40 -33.06
CA HIS A 122 -27.93 26.46 -32.86
C HIS A 122 -28.34 27.61 -33.79
N ARG A 123 -29.12 28.57 -33.27
CA ARG A 123 -29.27 29.97 -33.76
C ARG A 123 -30.42 30.62 -33.01
N GLN A 124 -30.11 31.49 -32.05
CA GLN A 124 -30.42 32.93 -32.14
C GLN A 124 -29.79 33.67 -30.96
N LYS A 125 -29.14 34.77 -31.28
CA LYS A 125 -28.42 35.68 -30.41
C LYS A 125 -29.26 36.96 -30.30
N GLU A 126 -29.27 37.54 -29.10
CA GLU A 126 -29.54 38.96 -28.77
C GLU A 126 -30.97 39.52 -28.90
N ALA A 127 -31.60 39.82 -27.75
CA ALA A 127 -31.92 41.19 -27.31
C ALA A 127 -32.51 41.18 -25.87
N GLY A 128 -32.13 42.15 -25.02
CA GLY A 128 -32.98 42.57 -23.89
C GLY A 128 -32.41 42.54 -22.46
N ILE A 129 -31.33 43.29 -22.23
CA ILE A 129 -30.99 44.09 -21.04
C ILE A 129 -31.98 44.05 -19.83
N GLN A 130 -31.50 43.60 -18.66
CA GLN A 130 -31.50 44.43 -17.44
C GLN A 130 -30.42 43.98 -16.44
N ARG A 131 -29.78 44.97 -15.82
CA ARG A 131 -28.54 44.89 -15.03
C ARG A 131 -28.83 45.25 -13.57
N LEU A 132 -28.14 44.53 -12.66
CA LEU A 132 -27.63 44.93 -11.33
C LEU A 132 -28.58 44.90 -10.09
N PRO A 133 -28.05 44.82 -8.85
CA PRO A 133 -26.65 44.61 -8.42
C PRO A 133 -26.43 43.49 -7.37
N ALA A 134 -25.15 43.17 -7.16
CA ALA A 134 -24.65 42.51 -5.96
C ALA A 134 -24.52 43.50 -4.79
N THR A 135 -24.84 43.07 -3.58
CA THR A 135 -24.35 43.68 -2.34
C THR A 135 -24.09 42.61 -1.29
N THR A 136 -22.86 42.56 -0.82
CA THR A 136 -22.41 41.89 0.40
C THR A 136 -22.75 42.76 1.62
N GLU A 137 -22.93 42.11 2.77
CA GLU A 137 -22.94 42.64 4.15
C GLU A 137 -24.29 43.01 4.81
N SER A 138 -24.34 42.69 6.12
CA SER A 138 -25.31 43.07 7.14
C SER A 138 -26.56 42.20 7.36
N ILE A 139 -26.37 40.97 7.89
CA ILE A 139 -27.05 40.55 9.13
C ILE A 139 -26.07 39.73 9.98
N ALA A 140 -25.20 40.42 10.71
CA ALA A 140 -24.57 39.91 11.92
C ALA A 140 -25.19 40.68 13.09
N ALA A 141 -26.11 40.06 13.84
CA ALA A 141 -26.42 40.35 15.24
C ALA A 141 -27.64 39.56 15.72
N ALA A 142 -27.43 38.29 16.08
CA ALA A 142 -28.15 37.64 17.17
C ALA A 142 -27.30 36.46 17.63
N ALA A 143 -26.36 36.75 18.53
CA ALA A 143 -25.55 35.77 19.22
C ALA A 143 -26.41 34.94 20.17
N GLY A 144 -26.14 33.63 20.23
CA GLY A 144 -26.63 32.73 21.25
C GLY A 144 -26.04 31.35 21.01
N GLY A 145 -25.06 30.95 21.83
CA GLY A 145 -24.16 29.83 21.59
C GLY A 145 -24.83 28.46 21.48
N GLY A 146 -24.13 27.55 20.79
CA GLY A 146 -24.50 26.16 20.68
C GLY A 146 -23.57 25.41 19.74
N ASN A 147 -22.59 24.71 20.32
CA ASN A 147 -21.91 23.53 19.80
C ASN A 147 -21.72 23.41 18.28
N ASN A 148 -20.51 23.73 17.79
CA ASN A 148 -19.98 23.09 16.58
C ASN A 148 -19.63 21.63 16.88
N ALA A 149 -20.64 20.83 17.24
CA ALA A 149 -20.60 19.41 16.96
C ALA A 149 -20.66 19.32 15.44
N LYS A 150 -19.56 18.92 14.81
CA LYS A 150 -19.57 18.41 13.45
C LYS A 150 -20.64 17.34 13.43
N LEU A 151 -21.82 17.66 12.89
CA LEU A 151 -22.93 16.74 12.73
C LEU A 151 -22.37 15.52 12.01
N GLN A 152 -22.10 14.44 12.75
CA GLN A 152 -22.06 13.11 12.19
C GLN A 152 -23.46 12.89 11.66
N MET A 153 -23.61 13.12 10.35
CA MET A 153 -24.77 12.66 9.63
C MET A 153 -24.90 11.17 9.94
N PRO A 154 -26.09 10.69 10.32
CA PRO A 154 -26.34 9.27 10.45
C PRO A 154 -25.89 8.60 9.15
N ASP A 155 -25.15 7.52 9.28
CA ASP A 155 -24.77 6.59 8.23
C ASP A 155 -26.02 6.14 7.45
N GLY A 156 -26.35 6.91 6.41
CA GLY A 156 -27.53 6.73 5.55
C GLY A 156 -27.46 5.49 4.65
N GLY A 157 -26.95 4.36 5.16
CA GLY A 157 -26.88 3.04 4.53
C GLY A 157 -25.93 2.92 3.34
N LYS A 158 -25.49 4.04 2.74
CA LYS A 158 -24.71 4.07 1.50
C LYS A 158 -23.21 4.14 1.76
N THR A 159 -22.47 3.12 1.34
CA THR A 159 -21.02 3.03 1.48
C THR A 159 -20.35 2.82 0.14
N VAL A 160 -19.27 3.55 -0.11
CA VAL A 160 -18.34 3.32 -1.21
C VAL A 160 -17.00 2.84 -0.66
N TYR A 161 -16.49 1.78 -1.27
CA TYR A 161 -15.18 1.21 -1.05
C TYR A 161 -14.35 1.53 -2.28
N LEU A 162 -13.44 2.50 -2.15
CA LEU A 162 -12.44 2.73 -3.18
C LEU A 162 -11.38 1.66 -3.07
N THR A 163 -11.08 1.01 -4.18
CA THR A 163 -10.10 -0.08 -4.22
C THR A 163 -9.09 0.15 -5.33
N PHE A 164 -7.81 -0.09 -5.02
CA PHE A 164 -6.69 0.14 -5.92
C PHE A 164 -5.93 -1.16 -6.15
N ASP A 165 -5.82 -1.58 -7.40
CA ASP A 165 -5.14 -2.80 -7.81
C ASP A 165 -3.75 -2.50 -8.39
N ASP A 166 -2.92 -3.55 -8.43
CA ASP A 166 -1.58 -3.60 -9.06
C ASP A 166 -0.46 -2.82 -8.37
N GLY A 167 -0.74 -2.05 -7.31
CA GLY A 167 0.26 -1.37 -6.49
C GLY A 167 1.10 -2.30 -5.59
N PRO A 168 1.97 -1.74 -4.73
CA PRO A 168 2.32 -0.33 -4.66
C PRO A 168 3.26 0.10 -5.80
N SER A 169 3.18 1.36 -6.22
CA SER A 169 4.00 1.93 -7.28
C SER A 169 4.41 3.37 -6.93
N LYS A 170 5.10 4.05 -7.87
CA LYS A 170 5.41 5.48 -7.75
C LYS A 170 4.19 6.39 -7.63
N HIS A 171 2.98 5.93 -8.01
CA HIS A 171 1.75 6.71 -7.92
C HIS A 171 1.01 6.54 -6.59
N THR A 172 1.22 5.41 -5.89
CA THR A 172 0.57 5.10 -4.61
C THR A 172 0.75 6.20 -3.55
N PRO A 173 1.94 6.83 -3.37
CA PRO A 173 2.10 7.90 -2.38
C PRO A 173 1.17 9.09 -2.63
N ALA A 174 0.98 9.49 -3.88
CA ALA A 174 0.08 10.60 -4.24
C ALA A 174 -1.39 10.23 -4.03
N VAL A 175 -1.75 8.96 -4.30
CA VAL A 175 -3.08 8.44 -3.95
C VAL A 175 -3.31 8.53 -2.44
N LEU A 176 -2.36 8.06 -1.62
CA LEU A 176 -2.44 8.12 -0.15
C LEU A 176 -2.57 9.57 0.34
N ASP A 177 -1.81 10.50 -0.23
CA ASP A 177 -1.90 11.93 0.11
C ASP A 177 -3.32 12.49 -0.14
N ILE A 178 -3.92 12.19 -1.30
CA ILE A 178 -5.30 12.59 -1.62
C ILE A 178 -6.30 11.97 -0.63
N LEU A 179 -6.19 10.67 -0.34
CA LEU A 179 -7.10 9.99 0.58
C LEU A 179 -7.01 10.60 1.99
N LYS A 180 -5.81 10.96 2.43
CA LYS A 180 -5.55 11.60 3.71
C LYS A 180 -6.12 13.01 3.77
N GLU A 181 -5.92 13.82 2.73
CA GLU A 181 -6.52 15.17 2.60
C GLU A 181 -8.04 15.11 2.66
N GLU A 182 -8.63 14.10 2.02
CA GLU A 182 -10.08 13.88 1.98
C GLU A 182 -10.63 13.23 3.26
N GLY A 183 -9.76 12.77 4.16
CA GLY A 183 -10.10 12.14 5.43
C GLY A 183 -10.80 10.79 5.28
N ILE A 184 -10.49 10.03 4.23
CA ILE A 184 -11.16 8.76 3.89
C ILE A 184 -10.21 7.56 3.94
N LYS A 185 -10.77 6.36 4.11
CA LYS A 185 -10.06 5.07 4.03
C LYS A 185 -10.43 4.32 2.76
N ALA A 186 -9.54 3.43 2.33
CA ALA A 186 -9.62 2.69 1.07
C ALA A 186 -8.95 1.32 1.21
N THR A 187 -8.99 0.51 0.15
CA THR A 187 -8.36 -0.82 0.10
C THR A 187 -7.36 -0.91 -1.03
N PHE A 188 -6.19 -1.48 -0.80
CA PHE A 188 -5.16 -1.68 -1.82
C PHE A 188 -4.91 -3.17 -2.01
N PHE A 189 -5.23 -3.71 -3.19
CA PHE A 189 -4.91 -5.09 -3.56
C PHE A 189 -3.55 -5.09 -4.25
N VAL A 190 -2.53 -5.53 -3.53
CA VAL A 190 -1.13 -5.35 -3.92
C VAL A 190 -0.52 -6.60 -4.54
N LEU A 191 0.43 -6.39 -5.45
CA LEU A 191 1.28 -7.45 -6.00
C LEU A 191 2.47 -7.70 -5.07
N GLY A 192 2.75 -8.96 -4.77
CA GLY A 192 3.85 -9.34 -3.88
C GLY A 192 5.21 -8.81 -4.35
N GLU A 193 5.50 -8.88 -5.65
CA GLU A 193 6.75 -8.33 -6.21
C GLU A 193 6.84 -6.79 -6.07
N ASN A 194 5.70 -6.10 -6.01
CA ASN A 194 5.65 -4.65 -5.83
C ASN A 194 5.81 -4.26 -4.36
N VAL A 195 5.29 -5.08 -3.45
CA VAL A 195 5.52 -4.94 -2.02
C VAL A 195 7.01 -5.12 -1.69
N GLU A 196 7.67 -6.14 -2.24
CA GLU A 196 9.11 -6.37 -2.04
C GLU A 196 9.95 -5.22 -2.60
N ARG A 197 9.54 -4.62 -3.72
CA ARG A 197 10.21 -3.46 -4.33
C ARG A 197 9.96 -2.15 -3.58
N ASN A 198 8.81 -2.00 -2.92
CA ASN A 198 8.37 -0.76 -2.29
C ASN A 198 7.83 -1.01 -0.86
N PRO A 199 8.62 -1.61 0.05
CA PRO A 199 8.12 -2.04 1.35
C PRO A 199 7.66 -0.86 2.23
N ASP A 200 8.29 0.31 2.08
CA ASP A 200 7.92 1.53 2.82
C ASP A 200 6.54 2.05 2.41
N ILE A 201 6.19 1.92 1.12
CA ILE A 201 4.86 2.31 0.63
C ILE A 201 3.81 1.33 1.13
N ALA A 202 4.09 0.02 1.10
CA ALA A 202 3.19 -0.99 1.66
C ALA A 202 2.93 -0.78 3.15
N ARG A 203 3.98 -0.46 3.93
CA ARG A 203 3.85 -0.10 5.34
C ARG A 203 3.03 1.17 5.54
N ARG A 204 3.25 2.21 4.73
CA ARG A 204 2.47 3.45 4.77
C ARG A 204 0.99 3.24 4.53
N ILE A 205 0.59 2.35 3.60
CA ILE A 205 -0.82 1.98 3.37
C ILE A 205 -1.47 1.55 4.69
N VAL A 206 -0.79 0.66 5.42
CA VAL A 206 -1.28 0.08 6.68
C VAL A 206 -1.24 1.10 7.83
N GLU A 207 -0.15 1.85 7.98
CA GLU A 207 0.00 2.89 9.01
C GLU A 207 -1.00 4.04 8.86
N GLU A 208 -1.41 4.36 7.64
CA GLU A 208 -2.47 5.35 7.39
C GLU A 208 -3.88 4.76 7.54
N GLY A 209 -4.02 3.50 7.95
CA GLY A 209 -5.30 2.86 8.28
C GLY A 209 -6.13 2.43 7.07
N HIS A 210 -5.49 2.19 5.92
CA HIS A 210 -6.10 1.55 4.78
C HIS A 210 -6.03 0.02 4.91
N SER A 211 -6.97 -0.69 4.29
CA SER A 211 -6.87 -2.15 4.18
C SER A 211 -5.89 -2.51 3.08
N ILE A 212 -5.06 -3.52 3.33
CA ILE A 212 -4.19 -4.13 2.32
C ILE A 212 -4.70 -5.54 2.02
N GLY A 213 -4.84 -5.86 0.74
CA GLY A 213 -5.31 -7.13 0.22
C GLY A 213 -4.30 -7.75 -0.75
N ASN A 214 -4.45 -9.04 -1.00
CA ASN A 214 -3.56 -9.80 -1.87
C ASN A 214 -4.07 -9.80 -3.32
N HIS A 215 -3.21 -9.41 -4.27
CA HIS A 215 -3.49 -9.44 -5.70
C HIS A 215 -2.61 -10.42 -6.48
N THR A 216 -2.16 -11.50 -5.84
CA THR A 216 -1.12 -12.44 -6.33
C THR A 216 0.27 -11.82 -6.38
N TYR A 217 1.26 -12.52 -6.92
CA TYR A 217 2.66 -12.11 -6.83
C TYR A 217 3.10 -11.23 -8.00
N ASN A 218 2.78 -11.61 -9.24
CA ASN A 218 3.29 -10.94 -10.45
C ASN A 218 2.24 -10.60 -11.52
N HIS A 219 0.97 -10.93 -11.30
CA HIS A 219 -0.12 -10.66 -12.25
C HIS A 219 0.06 -11.30 -13.65
N VAL A 220 0.82 -12.40 -13.77
CA VAL A 220 0.99 -13.10 -15.06
C VAL A 220 -0.08 -14.17 -15.24
N TYR A 221 -1.12 -13.86 -16.02
CA TYR A 221 -2.30 -14.72 -16.21
C TYR A 221 -2.00 -16.19 -16.55
N SER A 222 -1.06 -16.45 -17.45
CA SER A 222 -0.70 -17.81 -17.87
C SER A 222 -0.07 -18.63 -16.74
N GLN A 223 0.55 -17.98 -15.76
CA GLN A 223 1.11 -18.62 -14.57
C GLN A 223 0.03 -18.82 -13.51
N LEU A 224 -0.91 -17.87 -13.38
CA LEU A 224 -1.97 -17.90 -12.37
C LEU A 224 -3.05 -18.94 -12.64
N TYR A 225 -3.47 -19.06 -13.90
CA TYR A 225 -4.70 -19.78 -14.25
C TYR A 225 -4.49 -21.12 -14.95
N GLY A 226 -3.25 -21.58 -15.03
CA GLY A 226 -2.91 -22.95 -15.47
C GLY A 226 -3.28 -24.04 -14.46
N GLY A 227 -3.49 -23.68 -13.19
CA GLY A 227 -3.92 -24.60 -12.12
C GLY A 227 -3.94 -23.92 -10.75
N PHE A 228 -4.65 -24.52 -9.79
CA PHE A 228 -4.86 -23.89 -8.47
C PHE A 228 -3.58 -23.80 -7.64
N GLY A 229 -2.71 -24.82 -7.67
CA GLY A 229 -1.44 -24.78 -6.96
C GLY A 229 -0.61 -23.53 -7.28
N ALA A 230 -0.46 -23.18 -8.56
CA ALA A 230 0.27 -21.98 -8.96
C ALA A 230 -0.38 -20.67 -8.48
N PHE A 231 -1.71 -20.62 -8.46
CA PHE A 231 -2.45 -19.49 -7.88
C PHE A 231 -2.20 -19.40 -6.36
N ALA A 232 -2.36 -20.51 -5.65
CA ALA A 232 -2.17 -20.61 -4.20
C ALA A 232 -0.73 -20.26 -3.79
N ASP A 233 0.28 -20.72 -4.53
CA ASP A 233 1.69 -20.40 -4.29
C ASP A 233 1.94 -18.89 -4.38
N GLN A 234 1.33 -18.20 -5.36
CA GLN A 234 1.43 -16.75 -5.46
C GLN A 234 0.66 -16.03 -4.34
N ILE A 235 -0.48 -16.55 -3.89
CA ILE A 235 -1.18 -16.01 -2.71
C ILE A 235 -0.28 -16.09 -1.48
N MET A 236 0.25 -17.28 -1.16
CA MET A 236 1.10 -17.49 0.01
C MET A 236 2.36 -16.61 -0.02
N LYS A 237 3.01 -16.52 -1.18
CA LYS A 237 4.21 -15.68 -1.36
C LYS A 237 3.89 -14.19 -1.17
N THR A 238 2.76 -13.71 -1.68
CA THR A 238 2.36 -12.32 -1.49
C THR A 238 1.97 -12.02 -0.05
N ASP A 239 1.32 -12.97 0.65
CA ASP A 239 1.01 -12.81 2.08
C ASP A 239 2.27 -12.68 2.93
N ASP A 240 3.32 -13.45 2.63
CA ASP A 240 4.62 -13.33 3.29
C ASP A 240 5.31 -12.00 2.98
N ALA A 241 5.23 -11.52 1.73
CA ALA A 241 5.77 -10.22 1.36
C ALA A 241 5.06 -9.06 2.11
N ILE A 242 3.72 -9.10 2.20
CA ILE A 242 2.92 -8.12 2.94
C ILE A 242 3.31 -8.14 4.42
N TYR A 243 3.40 -9.32 5.02
CA TYR A 243 3.78 -9.45 6.42
C TYR A 243 5.18 -8.92 6.71
N ALA A 244 6.15 -9.27 5.86
CA ALA A 244 7.52 -8.80 6.00
C ALA A 244 7.64 -7.27 5.89
N ALA A 245 6.86 -6.64 5.01
CA ALA A 245 6.92 -5.20 4.78
C ALA A 245 6.13 -4.37 5.82
N ALA A 246 4.94 -4.85 6.19
CA ALA A 246 3.94 -4.06 6.92
C ALA A 246 3.49 -4.69 8.24
N GLY A 247 3.99 -5.88 8.62
CA GLY A 247 3.69 -6.53 9.89
C GLY A 247 2.25 -7.02 10.05
N VAL A 248 1.49 -7.12 8.95
CA VAL A 248 0.09 -7.54 8.96
C VAL A 248 -0.14 -8.73 8.04
N ARG A 249 -1.11 -9.57 8.39
CA ARG A 249 -1.62 -10.65 7.55
C ARG A 249 -3.01 -10.27 7.06
N THR A 250 -3.23 -10.36 5.75
CA THR A 250 -4.54 -10.10 5.15
C THR A 250 -5.28 -11.40 4.87
N ASN A 251 -6.60 -11.33 4.83
CA ASN A 251 -7.44 -12.39 4.29
C ASN A 251 -8.19 -11.95 3.02
N LEU A 252 -8.00 -10.70 2.58
CA LEU A 252 -8.67 -10.16 1.41
C LEU A 252 -7.88 -10.58 0.17
N VAL A 253 -8.58 -11.15 -0.81
CA VAL A 253 -8.00 -11.52 -2.11
C VAL A 253 -8.78 -10.86 -3.22
N ARG A 254 -8.06 -10.34 -4.21
CA ARG A 254 -8.63 -9.98 -5.51
C ARG A 254 -7.88 -10.72 -6.60
N ALA A 255 -8.62 -11.39 -7.47
CA ALA A 255 -8.03 -12.14 -8.58
C ALA A 255 -7.66 -11.18 -9.73
N PRO A 256 -6.43 -11.23 -10.26
CA PRO A 256 -6.05 -10.59 -11.51
C PRO A 256 -7.10 -10.77 -12.61
N GLY A 257 -7.59 -9.67 -13.17
CA GLY A 257 -8.62 -9.69 -14.23
C GLY A 257 -10.02 -10.17 -13.78
N GLY A 258 -10.27 -10.21 -12.47
CA GLY A 258 -11.55 -10.60 -11.85
C GLY A 258 -11.82 -12.11 -11.88
N THR A 259 -12.81 -12.56 -11.12
CA THR A 259 -13.11 -14.00 -11.00
C THR A 259 -13.92 -14.56 -12.18
N HIS A 260 -14.69 -13.73 -12.90
CA HIS A 260 -15.58 -14.21 -13.95
C HIS A 260 -14.83 -14.86 -15.13
N GLY A 261 -15.03 -16.17 -15.30
CA GLY A 261 -14.34 -17.00 -16.28
C GLY A 261 -12.90 -17.38 -15.91
N ASN A 262 -12.32 -16.76 -14.88
CA ASN A 262 -11.03 -17.13 -14.32
C ASN A 262 -11.17 -18.16 -13.20
N PHE A 263 -12.19 -18.05 -12.35
CA PHE A 263 -12.49 -18.96 -11.25
C PHE A 263 -13.66 -19.88 -11.58
N ASP A 264 -13.60 -21.09 -11.03
CA ASP A 264 -14.73 -21.99 -10.83
C ASP A 264 -15.04 -22.09 -9.33
N GLN A 265 -16.09 -22.81 -8.96
CA GLN A 265 -16.49 -22.96 -7.54
C GLN A 265 -15.36 -23.55 -6.68
N SER A 266 -14.54 -24.44 -7.23
CA SER A 266 -13.48 -25.09 -6.45
C SER A 266 -12.36 -24.14 -6.02
N TYR A 267 -12.10 -23.06 -6.77
CA TYR A 267 -11.21 -21.98 -6.33
C TYR A 267 -11.80 -21.21 -5.15
N PHE A 268 -13.09 -20.87 -5.20
CA PHE A 268 -13.77 -20.19 -4.09
C PHE A 268 -13.80 -21.05 -2.83
N ASP A 269 -14.12 -22.34 -2.97
CA ASP A 269 -14.17 -23.28 -1.85
C ASP A 269 -12.78 -23.40 -1.20
N ALA A 270 -11.73 -23.67 -2.00
CA ALA A 270 -10.38 -23.86 -1.47
C ALA A 270 -9.81 -22.60 -0.80
N LEU A 271 -10.06 -21.40 -1.34
CA LEU A 271 -9.68 -20.13 -0.72
C LEU A 271 -10.50 -19.87 0.56
N GLY A 272 -11.81 -20.10 0.51
CA GLY A 272 -12.72 -19.92 1.64
C GLY A 272 -12.41 -20.86 2.80
N ASP A 273 -12.08 -22.12 2.51
CA ASP A 273 -11.64 -23.11 3.51
C ASP A 273 -10.36 -22.66 4.23
N ALA A 274 -9.47 -21.97 3.53
CA ALA A 274 -8.26 -21.36 4.09
C ALA A 274 -8.51 -20.00 4.76
N GLY A 275 -9.77 -19.53 4.78
CA GLY A 275 -10.19 -18.30 5.43
C GLY A 275 -9.98 -17.02 4.62
N TYR A 276 -9.71 -17.13 3.32
CA TYR A 276 -9.63 -15.98 2.42
C TYR A 276 -11.02 -15.53 1.97
N ILE A 277 -11.15 -14.22 1.74
CA ILE A 277 -12.36 -13.56 1.30
C ILE A 277 -12.06 -12.90 -0.04
N VAL A 278 -12.68 -13.43 -1.10
CA VAL A 278 -12.47 -12.94 -2.46
C VAL A 278 -13.44 -11.80 -2.77
N HIS A 279 -12.92 -10.65 -3.18
CA HIS A 279 -13.70 -9.50 -3.64
C HIS A 279 -13.36 -9.14 -5.10
N ASP A 280 -14.39 -9.15 -5.96
CA ASP A 280 -14.39 -8.46 -7.26
C ASP A 280 -14.76 -6.98 -7.06
N TRP A 281 -15.46 -6.38 -8.03
CA TRP A 281 -15.97 -5.01 -8.01
C TRP A 281 -17.38 -4.96 -8.60
N ASN A 282 -18.12 -3.89 -8.34
CA ASN A 282 -19.41 -3.63 -8.98
C ASN A 282 -19.49 -2.25 -9.67
N VAL A 283 -18.41 -1.48 -9.59
CA VAL A 283 -18.17 -0.26 -10.36
C VAL A 283 -16.80 -0.38 -10.99
N ASP A 284 -16.74 -0.34 -12.32
CA ASP A 284 -15.50 -0.35 -13.09
C ASP A 284 -15.23 1.07 -13.61
N SER A 285 -14.11 1.66 -13.20
CA SER A 285 -13.73 3.00 -13.65
C SER A 285 -13.25 3.02 -15.11
N GLY A 286 -12.87 1.86 -15.65
CA GLY A 286 -12.27 1.72 -16.97
C GLY A 286 -10.88 2.34 -17.10
N ASP A 287 -10.20 2.68 -16.00
CA ASP A 287 -8.84 3.23 -15.99
C ASP A 287 -7.76 2.24 -16.46
N SER A 288 -8.08 0.95 -16.53
CA SER A 288 -7.24 -0.11 -17.12
C SER A 288 -7.55 -0.47 -18.56
N LYS A 289 -8.50 0.23 -19.21
CA LYS A 289 -8.88 -0.02 -20.60
C LYS A 289 -7.70 0.11 -21.59
N ARG A 290 -6.77 1.02 -21.30
CA ARG A 290 -5.50 1.24 -22.01
C ARG A 290 -4.55 2.01 -21.11
N ARG A 291 -3.27 2.07 -21.45
CA ARG A 291 -2.34 3.00 -20.77
C ARG A 291 -2.78 4.44 -21.02
N GLY A 292 -2.74 5.26 -19.97
CA GLY A 292 -3.05 6.69 -20.07
C GLY A 292 -4.51 7.02 -20.36
N VAL A 293 -5.46 6.30 -19.73
CA VAL A 293 -6.88 6.69 -19.82
C VAL A 293 -7.04 8.10 -19.23
N PRO A 294 -7.60 9.08 -19.96
CA PRO A 294 -7.75 10.43 -19.45
C PRO A 294 -8.60 10.48 -18.18
N ALA A 295 -8.23 11.33 -17.23
CA ALA A 295 -8.96 11.50 -15.98
C ALA A 295 -10.46 11.77 -16.19
N SER A 296 -10.81 12.54 -17.22
CA SER A 296 -12.20 12.81 -17.61
C SER A 296 -12.97 11.57 -18.08
N GLU A 297 -12.32 10.62 -18.76
CA GLU A 297 -12.93 9.34 -19.16
C GLU A 297 -13.17 8.47 -17.91
N ILE A 298 -12.18 8.39 -17.00
CA ILE A 298 -12.29 7.66 -15.72
C ILE A 298 -13.49 8.18 -14.91
N VAL A 299 -13.54 9.49 -14.67
CA VAL A 299 -14.64 10.15 -13.94
C VAL A 299 -15.98 9.93 -14.64
N SER A 300 -16.03 9.99 -15.97
CA SER A 300 -17.26 9.77 -16.73
C SER A 300 -17.80 8.34 -16.55
N ASN A 301 -16.92 7.34 -16.58
CA ASN A 301 -17.30 5.94 -16.42
C ASN A 301 -17.82 5.65 -15.00
N VAL A 302 -17.15 6.19 -13.98
CA VAL A 302 -17.61 6.11 -12.58
C VAL A 302 -19.01 6.72 -12.43
N LYS A 303 -19.24 7.91 -13.00
CA LYS A 303 -20.55 8.60 -12.95
C LYS A 303 -21.66 7.90 -13.73
N LYS A 304 -21.33 7.11 -14.75
CA LYS A 304 -22.28 6.32 -15.54
C LYS A 304 -22.60 4.96 -14.92
N SER A 305 -21.79 4.52 -13.95
CA SER A 305 -21.98 3.23 -13.29
C SER A 305 -23.24 3.21 -12.43
N ARG A 306 -23.81 2.02 -12.27
CA ARG A 306 -25.03 1.85 -11.47
C ARG A 306 -24.76 2.16 -9.99
N LEU A 307 -25.56 3.06 -9.43
CA LEU A 307 -25.55 3.34 -7.99
C LEU A 307 -26.28 2.24 -7.20
N GLY A 308 -25.90 2.11 -5.93
CA GLY A 308 -26.49 1.17 -4.97
C GLY A 308 -25.99 1.46 -3.56
N ASP A 309 -26.45 0.71 -2.57
CA ASP A 309 -26.10 1.01 -1.16
C ASP A 309 -24.67 0.61 -0.81
N SER A 310 -24.07 -0.31 -1.56
CA SER A 310 -22.69 -0.74 -1.35
C SER A 310 -21.95 -0.80 -2.69
N LEU A 311 -20.99 0.08 -2.88
CA LEU A 311 -20.22 0.20 -4.12
C LEU A 311 -18.76 -0.15 -3.87
N ASN A 312 -18.20 -1.05 -4.66
CA ASN A 312 -16.78 -1.37 -4.71
C ASN A 312 -16.24 -0.92 -6.06
N VAL A 313 -15.46 0.16 -6.04
CA VAL A 313 -14.94 0.87 -7.21
C VAL A 313 -13.55 0.36 -7.52
N LEU A 314 -13.38 -0.22 -8.70
CA LEU A 314 -12.08 -0.65 -9.23
C LEU A 314 -11.30 0.53 -9.81
N LEU A 315 -10.11 0.75 -9.28
CA LEU A 315 -9.10 1.71 -9.73
C LEU A 315 -7.74 1.00 -9.74
N HIS A 316 -6.75 1.57 -10.43
CA HIS A 316 -5.39 1.02 -10.49
C HIS A 316 -4.36 2.12 -10.20
N ASP A 317 -3.47 1.87 -9.25
CA ASP A 317 -2.41 2.81 -8.89
C ASP A 317 -1.02 2.35 -9.37
N SER A 318 -0.97 1.42 -10.31
CA SER A 318 0.26 0.90 -10.90
C SER A 318 0.87 1.81 -11.97
N SER A 319 2.06 1.45 -12.45
CA SER A 319 2.77 2.24 -13.47
C SER A 319 1.99 2.26 -14.79
N GLY A 320 1.57 3.45 -15.24
CA GLY A 320 0.78 3.64 -16.45
C GLY A 320 -0.63 4.18 -16.21
N HIS A 321 -1.00 4.41 -14.95
CA HIS A 321 -2.29 4.92 -14.50
C HIS A 321 -2.15 6.26 -13.75
N GLY A 322 -1.20 7.11 -14.16
CA GLY A 322 -0.90 8.37 -13.46
C GLY A 322 -2.06 9.38 -13.50
N GLU A 323 -2.91 9.29 -14.51
CA GLU A 323 -4.12 10.09 -14.70
C GLU A 323 -5.16 9.87 -13.59
N LEU A 324 -5.07 8.76 -12.86
CA LEU A 324 -5.88 8.52 -11.66
C LEU A 324 -5.69 9.63 -10.61
N ILE A 325 -4.48 10.20 -10.49
CA ILE A 325 -4.19 11.25 -9.52
C ILE A 325 -5.07 12.49 -9.74
N GLU A 326 -5.39 12.81 -11.01
CA GLU A 326 -6.29 13.91 -11.36
C GLU A 326 -7.78 13.50 -11.25
N ALA A 327 -8.10 12.24 -11.53
CA ALA A 327 -9.47 11.72 -11.47
C ALA A 327 -9.98 11.54 -10.02
N LEU A 328 -9.11 11.12 -9.11
CA LEU A 328 -9.47 10.65 -7.77
C LEU A 328 -10.21 11.72 -6.93
N PRO A 329 -9.77 12.99 -6.84
CA PRO A 329 -10.51 14.02 -6.10
C PRO A 329 -11.92 14.23 -6.65
N GLN A 330 -12.10 14.15 -7.97
CA GLN A 330 -13.40 14.31 -8.63
C GLN A 330 -14.34 13.13 -8.36
N ILE A 331 -13.79 11.90 -8.31
CA ILE A 331 -14.53 10.70 -7.92
C ILE A 331 -14.99 10.79 -6.47
N ILE A 332 -14.10 11.21 -5.57
CA ILE A 332 -14.41 11.39 -4.15
C ILE A 332 -15.50 12.45 -3.97
N ALA A 333 -15.34 13.62 -4.59
CA ALA A 333 -16.32 14.70 -4.56
C ALA A 333 -17.69 14.26 -5.11
N TYR A 334 -17.72 13.46 -6.18
CA TYR A 334 -18.96 12.94 -6.74
C TYR A 334 -19.72 12.06 -5.74
N TYR A 335 -19.05 11.07 -5.12
CA TYR A 335 -19.71 10.18 -4.16
C TYR A 335 -20.06 10.89 -2.84
N LYS A 336 -19.22 11.84 -2.37
CA LYS A 336 -19.56 12.71 -1.23
C LYS A 336 -20.82 13.53 -1.51
N GLY A 337 -20.93 14.12 -2.70
CA GLY A 337 -22.11 14.87 -3.13
C GLY A 337 -23.40 14.04 -3.21
N LEU A 338 -23.27 12.72 -3.36
CA LEU A 338 -24.37 11.75 -3.32
C LEU A 338 -24.66 11.18 -1.91
N GLY A 339 -23.90 11.60 -0.90
CA GLY A 339 -24.08 11.19 0.49
C GLY A 339 -23.48 9.82 0.84
N TYR A 340 -22.52 9.30 0.07
CA TYR A 340 -21.83 8.06 0.40
C TYR A 340 -20.80 8.26 1.52
N ALA A 341 -20.75 7.33 2.46
CA ALA A 341 -19.62 7.16 3.37
C ALA A 341 -18.51 6.37 2.68
N PHE A 342 -17.25 6.67 3.01
CA PHE A 342 -16.08 5.95 2.49
C PHE A 342 -15.53 5.02 3.56
N LYS A 343 -15.34 3.75 3.22
CA LYS A 343 -14.74 2.75 4.11
C LYS A 343 -13.72 1.91 3.36
N ALA A 344 -12.74 1.39 4.10
CA ALA A 344 -11.92 0.28 3.62
C ALA A 344 -12.72 -1.03 3.73
N ILE A 345 -12.43 -2.00 2.87
CA ILE A 345 -13.02 -3.34 2.94
C ILE A 345 -12.44 -4.02 4.17
N ASP A 346 -13.31 -4.70 4.92
CA ASP A 346 -12.92 -5.56 6.02
C ASP A 346 -13.51 -6.95 5.86
N SER A 347 -13.14 -7.85 6.77
CA SER A 347 -13.58 -9.23 6.73
C SER A 347 -15.06 -9.43 7.07
N GLN A 348 -15.78 -8.40 7.50
CA GLN A 348 -17.22 -8.46 7.81
C GLN A 348 -18.07 -8.07 6.60
N LEU A 349 -17.51 -7.34 5.64
CA LEU A 349 -18.19 -7.00 4.40
C LEU A 349 -18.55 -8.28 3.63
N LYS A 350 -19.84 -8.44 3.31
CA LYS A 350 -20.28 -9.52 2.44
C LYS A 350 -19.48 -9.48 1.12
N PRO A 351 -18.90 -10.61 0.68
CA PRO A 351 -18.11 -10.65 -0.54
C PRO A 351 -18.90 -10.14 -1.74
N MET A 352 -18.31 -9.21 -2.48
CA MET A 352 -18.83 -8.75 -3.76
C MET A 352 -18.16 -9.55 -4.85
N GLN A 353 -18.81 -10.62 -5.28
CA GLN A 353 -18.24 -11.57 -6.24
C GLN A 353 -19.08 -11.58 -7.52
N PHE A 354 -18.43 -11.75 -8.67
CA PHE A 354 -19.11 -12.02 -9.91
C PHE A 354 -19.81 -13.37 -9.88
N THR A 355 -20.81 -13.54 -10.74
CA THR A 355 -21.37 -14.87 -10.98
C THR A 355 -20.33 -15.77 -11.62
N ILE A 356 -20.34 -17.04 -11.26
CA ILE A 356 -19.46 -18.04 -11.88
C ILE A 356 -19.88 -18.20 -13.35
N ALA A 357 -18.91 -18.11 -14.25
CA ALA A 357 -19.14 -18.25 -15.68
C ALA A 357 -19.49 -19.70 -16.04
N SER A 358 -20.34 -19.89 -17.05
CA SER A 358 -20.67 -21.22 -17.58
C SER A 358 -19.48 -21.92 -18.27
N LYS A 359 -18.48 -21.15 -18.70
CA LYS A 359 -17.27 -21.64 -19.34
C LYS A 359 -16.04 -20.89 -18.80
N LEU A 360 -15.00 -21.64 -18.47
CA LEU A 360 -13.71 -21.08 -18.08
C LEU A 360 -12.93 -20.58 -19.30
N LYS A 361 -12.19 -19.49 -19.10
CA LYS A 361 -11.23 -18.94 -20.07
C LYS A 361 -10.01 -19.84 -20.25
N TRP A 362 -9.68 -20.61 -19.21
CA TRP A 362 -8.44 -21.39 -19.12
C TRP A 362 -8.75 -22.88 -19.02
N THR A 363 -8.05 -23.69 -19.81
CA THR A 363 -8.03 -25.14 -19.64
C THR A 363 -7.04 -25.49 -18.54
N ARG A 364 -7.51 -26.11 -17.46
CA ARG A 364 -6.71 -26.49 -16.29
C ARG A 364 -7.28 -27.74 -15.62
N PRO A 365 -6.48 -28.48 -14.83
CA PRO A 365 -7.01 -29.53 -13.96
C PRO A 365 -7.89 -28.94 -12.85
N THR A 366 -8.74 -29.78 -12.27
CA THR A 366 -9.46 -29.46 -11.02
C THR A 366 -8.46 -29.21 -9.88
N VAL A 367 -8.89 -28.48 -8.85
CA VAL A 367 -8.11 -28.27 -7.62
C VAL A 367 -7.67 -29.63 -7.06
N LYS A 368 -6.37 -29.83 -6.90
CA LYS A 368 -5.83 -31.07 -6.31
C LYS A 368 -5.94 -31.00 -4.79
N LYS A 369 -6.17 -32.15 -4.16
CA LYS A 369 -6.22 -32.27 -2.70
C LYS A 369 -4.95 -31.71 -2.04
N MET A 370 -3.78 -32.03 -2.59
CA MET A 370 -2.49 -31.56 -2.10
C MET A 370 -2.37 -30.03 -2.13
N ASP A 371 -2.80 -29.38 -3.22
CA ASP A 371 -2.74 -27.92 -3.34
C ASP A 371 -3.61 -27.24 -2.26
N ARG A 372 -4.80 -27.81 -1.98
CA ARG A 372 -5.69 -27.34 -0.90
C ARG A 372 -5.08 -27.60 0.49
N GLU A 373 -4.49 -28.77 0.72
CA GLU A 373 -3.83 -29.10 1.98
C GLU A 373 -2.61 -28.19 2.26
N ASN A 374 -1.85 -27.84 1.23
CA ASN A 374 -0.74 -26.89 1.32
C ASN A 374 -1.23 -25.50 1.75
N LEU A 375 -2.26 -24.98 1.07
CA LEU A 375 -2.85 -23.69 1.42
C LEU A 375 -3.44 -23.68 2.84
N LEU A 376 -4.12 -24.76 3.24
CA LEU A 376 -4.65 -24.92 4.60
C LEU A 376 -3.54 -24.98 5.65
N SER A 377 -2.43 -25.65 5.34
CA SER A 377 -1.28 -25.74 6.25
C SER A 377 -0.61 -24.38 6.43
N PHE A 378 -0.44 -23.62 5.34
CA PHE A 378 0.01 -22.23 5.40
C PHE A 378 -0.95 -21.35 6.21
N ALA A 379 -2.25 -21.47 5.95
CA ALA A 379 -3.26 -20.73 6.68
C ALA A 379 -3.31 -21.09 8.17
N ALA A 380 -3.11 -22.35 8.55
CA ALA A 380 -3.03 -22.74 9.95
C ALA A 380 -1.77 -22.15 10.62
N ALA A 381 -0.63 -22.17 9.94
CA ALA A 381 0.61 -21.57 10.45
C ALA A 381 0.46 -20.07 10.71
N ARG A 382 -0.26 -19.33 9.83
CA ARG A 382 -0.56 -17.90 10.03
C ARG A 382 -1.45 -17.63 11.25
N SER A 383 -2.31 -18.57 11.64
CA SER A 383 -3.26 -18.42 12.76
C SER A 383 -2.68 -18.79 14.12
N VAL A 384 -1.57 -19.53 14.17
CA VAL A 384 -0.97 -20.05 15.41
C VAL A 384 0.05 -19.07 16.01
N THR A 385 0.55 -18.09 15.24
CA THR A 385 1.65 -17.22 15.68
C THR A 385 1.24 -15.79 16.06
N GLU A 386 0.07 -15.27 15.66
CA GLU A 386 -0.14 -13.81 15.69
C GLU A 386 -1.59 -13.34 15.88
N LYS A 387 -1.73 -12.13 16.44
CA LYS A 387 -2.99 -11.37 16.46
C LYS A 387 -3.46 -11.12 15.03
N TYR A 388 -4.46 -11.87 14.60
CA TYR A 388 -5.23 -11.59 13.40
C TYR A 388 -5.79 -10.17 13.47
N ASN A 389 -5.40 -9.31 12.54
CA ASN A 389 -5.81 -7.90 12.53
C ASN A 389 -6.64 -7.61 11.27
N PRO A 390 -7.98 -7.75 11.31
CA PRO A 390 -8.85 -7.45 10.17
C PRO A 390 -8.92 -5.94 9.85
N HIS A 391 -8.29 -5.11 10.68
CA HIS A 391 -8.11 -3.67 10.52
C HIS A 391 -6.77 -3.32 11.14
N PRO A 392 -5.72 -2.94 10.41
CA PRO A 392 -4.64 -2.19 11.04
C PRO A 392 -5.24 -0.89 11.56
N GLN A 393 -5.67 -0.90 12.82
CA GLN A 393 -5.60 0.30 13.63
C GLN A 393 -4.18 0.81 13.41
N PRO A 394 -4.01 2.08 13.01
CA PRO A 394 -2.69 2.65 12.73
C PRO A 394 -1.79 2.23 13.89
N VAL A 395 -0.65 1.61 13.58
CA VAL A 395 0.32 1.23 14.61
C VAL A 395 0.68 2.53 15.31
N LYS A 396 0.03 2.79 16.46
CA LYS A 396 0.24 4.06 17.13
C LYS A 396 1.71 4.05 17.58
N PRO A 397 2.43 5.16 17.42
CA PRO A 397 3.84 5.22 17.80
C PRO A 397 4.01 4.85 19.26
N MET A 398 5.18 4.29 19.60
CA MET A 398 5.53 4.06 21.01
C MET A 398 5.42 5.38 21.78
N LEU A 399 4.82 5.32 22.97
CA LEU A 399 4.70 6.45 23.89
C LEU A 399 5.67 6.25 25.05
N TYR A 400 6.56 7.21 25.24
CA TYR A 400 7.54 7.25 26.31
C TYR A 400 7.16 8.35 27.31
N LEU A 401 6.89 7.96 28.55
CA LEU A 401 6.68 8.89 29.65
C LEU A 401 7.96 8.97 30.48
N HIS A 402 8.49 10.17 30.66
CA HIS A 402 9.74 10.41 31.39
C HIS A 402 9.43 11.07 32.74
N TYR A 403 9.92 10.49 33.84
CA TYR A 403 9.85 11.08 35.18
C TYR A 403 11.11 10.73 35.99
N GLY A 404 11.84 11.74 36.45
CA GLY A 404 13.16 11.55 37.06
C GLY A 404 14.12 10.83 36.10
N ASN A 405 14.68 9.70 36.54
CA ASN A 405 15.52 8.83 35.70
C ASN A 405 14.75 7.63 35.10
N GLY A 406 13.43 7.56 35.34
CA GLY A 406 12.58 6.47 34.88
C GLY A 406 11.88 6.81 33.56
N VAL A 407 11.64 5.76 32.77
CA VAL A 407 10.83 5.83 31.54
C VAL A 407 9.76 4.74 31.58
N LEU A 408 8.50 5.11 31.35
CA LEU A 408 7.43 4.16 31.09
C LEU A 408 7.18 4.11 29.59
N GLU A 409 7.45 2.93 29.02
CA GLU A 409 7.21 2.63 27.62
C GLU A 409 5.83 1.99 27.46
N LEU A 410 5.02 2.57 26.59
CA LEU A 410 3.71 2.07 26.20
C LEU A 410 3.68 1.84 24.70
N ASP A 411 3.36 0.61 24.29
CA ASP A 411 3.11 0.32 22.89
C ASP A 411 1.85 1.02 22.38
N GLY A 412 1.72 1.10 21.05
CA GLY A 412 0.59 1.77 20.41
C GLY A 412 -0.78 1.18 20.71
N ALA A 413 -0.85 -0.06 21.21
CA ALA A 413 -2.09 -0.70 21.63
C ALA A 413 -2.44 -0.36 23.08
N SER A 414 -1.46 0.02 23.90
CA SER A 414 -1.58 0.25 25.34
C SER A 414 -2.14 1.62 25.71
N TYR A 415 -2.29 2.55 24.76
CA TYR A 415 -2.82 3.89 25.03
C TYR A 415 -3.78 4.35 23.92
N THR A 416 -4.65 5.33 24.21
CA THR A 416 -5.53 5.96 23.21
C THR A 416 -5.33 7.47 23.17
N LEU A 417 -5.76 8.10 22.06
CA LEU A 417 -5.84 9.55 21.94
C LEU A 417 -7.31 9.91 21.72
N GLU A 418 -7.93 10.47 22.74
CA GLU A 418 -9.35 10.81 22.76
C GLU A 418 -9.51 12.29 23.01
N ASN A 419 -10.17 12.99 22.08
CA ASN A 419 -10.40 14.44 22.17
C ASN A 419 -9.11 15.25 22.43
N GLY A 420 -8.00 14.84 21.81
CA GLY A 420 -6.68 15.48 22.00
C GLY A 420 -5.99 15.13 23.33
N THR A 421 -6.56 14.25 24.14
CA THR A 421 -5.99 13.80 25.41
C THR A 421 -5.47 12.38 25.28
N ILE A 422 -4.26 12.14 25.76
CA ILE A 422 -3.66 10.81 25.80
C ILE A 422 -4.22 10.07 27.02
N GLN A 423 -4.83 8.92 26.77
CA GLN A 423 -5.36 8.03 27.79
C GLN A 423 -4.36 6.88 28.00
N VAL A 424 -3.90 6.67 29.22
CA VAL A 424 -2.92 5.63 29.57
C VAL A 424 -3.48 4.68 30.63
N PRO A 425 -3.00 3.43 30.72
CA PRO A 425 -3.47 2.49 31.74
C PRO A 425 -3.08 3.01 33.12
N PHE A 426 -4.08 3.23 33.98
CA PHE A 426 -3.86 3.84 35.28
C PHE A 426 -2.99 2.99 36.20
N ASP A 427 -3.20 1.67 36.17
CA ASP A 427 -2.43 0.70 36.93
C ASP A 427 -0.94 0.76 36.58
N ARG A 428 -0.62 0.82 35.29
CA ARG A 428 0.75 0.92 34.77
C ARG A 428 1.37 2.25 35.14
N LEU A 429 0.62 3.35 35.01
CA LEU A 429 1.07 4.68 35.39
C LEU A 429 1.40 4.75 36.88
N MET A 430 0.50 4.28 37.76
CA MET A 430 0.70 4.30 39.22
C MET A 430 1.85 3.39 39.65
N ALA A 431 1.92 2.16 39.11
CA ALA A 431 3.01 1.24 39.42
C ALA A 431 4.38 1.81 39.03
N TRP A 432 4.46 2.45 37.86
CA TRP A 432 5.70 3.08 37.38
C TRP A 432 6.12 4.30 38.21
N LEU A 433 5.16 5.14 38.61
CA LEU A 433 5.41 6.28 39.49
C LEU A 433 5.73 5.87 40.93
N GLY A 434 5.65 4.57 41.27
CA GLY A 434 5.90 4.06 42.62
C GLY A 434 4.74 4.29 43.58
N GLY A 435 3.53 4.48 43.06
CA GLY A 435 2.31 4.60 43.83
C GLY A 435 1.54 3.29 43.96
N THR A 436 0.45 3.34 44.72
CA THR A 436 -0.47 2.23 44.93
C THR A 436 -1.90 2.66 44.63
N TYR A 437 -2.76 1.73 44.22
CA TYR A 437 -4.18 2.02 44.11
C TYR A 437 -5.04 0.81 44.46
N GLN A 438 -6.26 1.08 44.90
CA GLN A 438 -7.34 0.12 45.05
C GLN A 438 -8.62 0.74 44.50
N GLN A 439 -9.47 -0.10 43.93
CA GLN A 439 -10.80 0.30 43.49
C GLN A 439 -11.83 -0.58 44.18
N ASP A 440 -12.80 0.06 44.83
CA ASP A 440 -13.97 -0.65 45.34
C ASP A 440 -14.93 -0.94 44.17
N SER A 441 -15.13 -2.23 43.89
CA SER A 441 -15.89 -2.70 42.73
C SER A 441 -17.40 -2.43 42.84
N LYS A 442 -17.92 -2.09 44.03
CA LYS A 442 -19.36 -1.84 44.27
C LYS A 442 -19.71 -0.37 44.16
N SER A 443 -18.85 0.50 44.68
CA SER A 443 -19.04 1.95 44.72
C SER A 443 -18.33 2.66 43.56
N GLY A 444 -17.37 2.00 42.91
CA GLY A 444 -16.51 2.61 41.90
C GLY A 444 -15.53 3.63 42.47
N ILE A 445 -15.37 3.70 43.79
CA ILE A 445 -14.41 4.60 44.42
C ILE A 445 -13.00 4.06 44.20
N VAL A 446 -12.11 4.95 43.78
CA VAL A 446 -10.67 4.72 43.65
C VAL A 446 -9.98 5.38 44.82
N GLU A 447 -9.20 4.59 45.54
CA GLU A 447 -8.22 5.06 46.50
C GLU A 447 -6.84 4.90 45.87
N ALA A 448 -6.10 5.98 45.72
CA ALA A 448 -4.75 5.93 45.19
C ALA A 448 -3.80 6.78 46.02
N SER A 449 -2.58 6.29 46.19
CA SER A 449 -1.51 6.96 46.90
C SER A 449 -0.27 7.06 46.05
N LEU A 450 0.32 8.25 45.99
CA LEU A 450 1.58 8.52 45.32
C LEU A 450 2.34 9.59 46.08
N HIS A 451 3.64 9.37 46.33
CA HIS A 451 4.52 10.31 47.05
C HIS A 451 3.95 10.89 48.36
N GLY A 452 3.22 10.08 49.13
CA GLY A 452 2.62 10.50 50.40
C GLY A 452 1.30 11.27 50.28
N LYS A 453 0.82 11.53 49.05
CA LYS A 453 -0.52 12.08 48.80
C LYS A 453 -1.48 10.93 48.53
N ALA A 454 -2.57 10.86 49.33
CA ALA A 454 -3.65 9.91 49.13
C ALA A 454 -4.91 10.65 48.65
N LEU A 455 -5.57 10.09 47.64
CA LEU A 455 -6.77 10.68 47.04
C LEU A 455 -7.87 9.64 46.91
N PHE A 456 -9.10 10.12 47.05
CA PHE A 456 -10.33 9.35 46.93
C PHE A 456 -11.25 10.03 45.93
N TRP A 457 -11.59 9.34 44.85
CA TRP A 457 -12.50 9.87 43.84
C TRP A 457 -13.26 8.76 43.13
N SER A 458 -14.32 9.12 42.39
CA SER A 458 -15.09 8.14 41.62
C SER A 458 -14.35 7.72 40.34
N SER A 459 -14.50 6.47 39.92
CA SER A 459 -13.96 5.97 38.66
C SER A 459 -14.40 6.80 37.44
N ILE A 460 -15.60 7.38 37.48
CA ILE A 460 -16.12 8.29 36.45
C ILE A 460 -15.25 9.55 36.34
N GLN A 461 -14.82 10.10 37.47
CA GLN A 461 -13.89 11.23 37.48
C GLN A 461 -12.47 10.81 37.05
N ALA A 462 -12.13 9.52 37.20
CA ALA A 462 -10.85 8.96 36.77
C ALA A 462 -10.78 8.78 35.24
N THR A 463 -11.83 8.23 34.63
CA THR A 463 -11.84 7.83 33.21
C THR A 463 -12.56 8.83 32.31
N GLY A 464 -13.43 9.68 32.86
CA GLY A 464 -14.31 10.57 32.09
C GLY A 464 -15.56 9.90 31.53
N GLU A 465 -15.81 8.62 31.84
CA GLU A 465 -16.95 7.84 31.36
C GLU A 465 -17.67 7.10 32.51
N GLN A 466 -18.95 6.74 32.32
CA GLN A 466 -19.62 5.82 33.24
C GLN A 466 -18.92 4.46 33.20
N ALA A 467 -18.32 4.06 34.32
CA ALA A 467 -17.67 2.76 34.45
C ALA A 467 -18.64 1.64 34.01
N SER A 468 -18.19 0.79 33.10
CA SER A 468 -18.93 -0.40 32.67
C SER A 468 -19.11 -1.37 33.84
N SER A 469 -20.08 -2.28 33.72
CA SER A 469 -20.46 -3.25 34.76
C SER A 469 -19.36 -4.23 35.21
N GLU A 470 -18.14 -4.11 34.67
CA GLU A 470 -16.97 -4.94 34.97
C GLU A 470 -15.82 -4.10 35.56
N GLY A 471 -16.10 -3.32 36.61
CA GLY A 471 -15.28 -3.21 37.83
C GLY A 471 -13.77 -2.92 37.83
N GLN A 472 -13.10 -2.58 36.72
CA GLN A 472 -11.64 -2.33 36.72
C GLN A 472 -11.28 -0.99 36.07
N LEU A 473 -10.37 -0.23 36.71
CA LEU A 473 -9.85 1.02 36.17
C LEU A 473 -9.09 0.75 34.86
N GLY A 474 -9.58 1.33 33.76
CA GLY A 474 -9.00 1.18 32.43
C GLY A 474 -8.02 2.30 32.11
N LEU A 475 -8.27 2.98 31.01
CA LEU A 475 -7.47 4.11 30.56
C LEU A 475 -7.91 5.41 31.25
N THR A 476 -6.94 6.26 31.58
CA THR A 476 -7.17 7.54 32.26
C THR A 476 -6.40 8.69 31.58
N PRO A 477 -6.95 9.92 31.60
CA PRO A 477 -6.38 11.04 30.87
C PRO A 477 -5.14 11.53 31.60
N ILE A 478 -3.97 11.26 31.00
CA ILE A 478 -2.68 11.40 31.67
C ILE A 478 -2.49 12.77 32.34
N ARG A 479 -2.85 13.85 31.66
CA ARG A 479 -2.69 15.22 32.18
C ARG A 479 -3.54 15.45 33.44
N SER A 480 -4.81 15.07 33.41
CA SER A 480 -5.71 15.27 34.56
C SER A 480 -5.33 14.36 35.71
N THR A 481 -4.96 13.10 35.43
CA THR A 481 -4.50 12.14 36.43
C THR A 481 -3.22 12.58 37.12
N LEU A 482 -2.22 13.06 36.38
CA LEU A 482 -1.00 13.64 36.96
C LEU A 482 -1.32 14.86 37.84
N GLY A 483 -2.22 15.73 37.38
CA GLY A 483 -2.63 16.92 38.13
C GLY A 483 -3.30 16.60 39.47
N LEU A 484 -3.93 15.43 39.62
CA LEU A 484 -4.42 14.98 40.93
C LEU A 484 -3.26 14.84 41.93
N PHE A 485 -2.10 14.40 41.48
CA PHE A 485 -0.91 14.20 42.32
C PHE A 485 0.07 15.38 42.32
N ASP A 486 -0.39 16.58 41.94
CA ASP A 486 0.44 17.80 41.80
C ASP A 486 1.60 17.65 40.81
N MET A 487 1.49 16.70 39.88
CA MET A 487 2.43 16.50 38.80
C MET A 487 1.92 17.16 37.52
N GLU A 488 2.83 17.58 36.65
CA GLU A 488 2.47 18.21 35.39
C GLU A 488 3.38 17.76 34.24
N ILE A 489 2.84 17.81 33.03
CA ILE A 489 3.61 17.60 31.80
C ILE A 489 4.45 18.86 31.56
N SER A 490 5.78 18.74 31.65
CA SER A 490 6.72 19.83 31.41
C SER A 490 7.04 20.04 29.94
N ASP A 491 7.11 18.96 29.16
CA ASP A 491 7.44 19.00 27.74
C ASP A 491 6.85 17.79 27.02
N TYR A 492 6.73 17.86 25.69
CA TYR A 492 6.30 16.73 24.87
C TYR A 492 6.77 16.83 23.42
N GLU A 493 7.04 15.68 22.82
CA GLU A 493 7.32 15.54 21.40
C GLU A 493 6.34 14.53 20.79
N MET A 494 5.58 14.93 19.77
CA MET A 494 4.54 14.10 19.15
C MET A 494 4.90 13.74 17.72
N GLY A 495 5.85 12.82 17.57
CA GLY A 495 6.28 12.27 16.29
C GLY A 495 5.34 11.19 15.75
N LYS A 496 5.54 10.87 14.46
CA LYS A 496 4.81 9.81 13.76
C LYS A 496 5.27 8.40 14.16
N GLU A 497 6.55 8.26 14.47
CA GLU A 497 7.17 6.97 14.88
C GLU A 497 7.39 6.86 16.38
N ARG A 498 7.44 8.00 17.08
CA ARG A 498 7.74 8.09 18.50
C ARG A 498 7.01 9.26 19.15
N ARG A 499 6.48 9.06 20.35
CA ARG A 499 5.90 10.12 21.18
C ARG A 499 6.57 10.14 22.53
N GLU A 500 6.91 11.32 23.02
CA GLU A 500 7.58 11.50 24.28
C GLU A 500 6.86 12.55 25.11
N ILE A 501 6.73 12.31 26.41
CA ILE A 501 6.13 13.23 27.37
C ILE A 501 7.04 13.28 28.58
N TRP A 502 7.51 14.46 28.93
CA TRP A 502 8.28 14.70 30.14
C TRP A 502 7.37 15.21 31.24
N ILE A 503 7.47 14.59 32.42
CA ILE A 503 6.66 14.85 33.59
C ILE A 503 7.57 15.42 34.68
N LYS A 504 7.07 16.45 35.38
CA LYS A 504 7.66 16.98 36.61
C LYS A 504 6.63 16.89 37.74
N GLY A 505 7.10 16.76 38.97
CA GLY A 505 6.27 16.56 40.15
C GLY A 505 7.06 16.75 41.42
#